data_AF-A0A8I0E2P1-F1
#
_entry.id   AF-A0A8I0E2P1-F1
#
_cell.length_a   1.000
_cell.length_b   1.000
_cell.length_c   1.000
_cell.angle_alpha   90.00
_cell.angle_beta   90.00
_cell.angle_gamma   90.00
#
_symmetry.space_group_name_H-M   'P 1'
#
loop_
_entity.id
_entity.type
_entity.pdbx_description
1 polymer ?
#
loop_
_entity_poly.entity_id
_entity_poly.type
_entity_poly.pdbx_seq_one_letter_code
_entity_poly.pdbx_strand_id
1 'polypeptide(L)'
;MTRRDYLKTTVAAALLPYFATACATHSSGEPLGVPAAEEENTAMPAEDTLTVQTPPWAIRIMQSPNPEPLLAEIRTPDFARRLAQATYDFVATAYATGNLPLWKKPLAQVDLLARMRLAAEAMLPAISANAEVYPVDPAWLMGQILAESFFDEFAISSSLAVGMCQFIRTTAKEYGMVCADAPQITSGLREPQWQGEALRAETLRAQARKIRRDNADLFVQPERALRQLADLVENDTRAAQGTVRQWRSTWERYAETLTDYQTARRNFRAYLEANFEGRSIFRPEDGIFLAAFDQRTLPRFAVPAMVRMMARHLRARGGNILAATAGYNAGLGATSYEAPFYATYGRVPSFEETVNYVSKIAIHYHGIRARLHG
;
A
#
# COMPACT_ATOMS: atom_id res chain seq x y z
N MET A 1 -8.57 0.80 21.88
CA MET A 1 -7.66 1.63 22.70
C MET A 1 -6.27 1.01 22.60
N THR A 2 -5.32 1.64 21.93
CA THR A 2 -4.00 1.03 21.70
C THR A 2 -3.07 1.26 22.90
N ARG A 3 -2.04 0.44 23.10
CA ARG A 3 -1.01 0.62 24.16
C ARG A 3 -0.38 2.03 24.13
N ARG A 4 -0.43 2.69 22.96
CA ARG A 4 0.03 4.05 22.70
C ARG A 4 -0.92 5.14 23.21
N ASP A 5 -2.21 4.83 23.34
CA ASP A 5 -3.21 5.73 23.93
C ASP A 5 -3.14 5.69 25.45
N TYR A 6 -2.80 4.53 26.04
CA TYR A 6 -2.63 4.38 27.50
C TYR A 6 -1.52 5.27 28.05
N LEU A 7 -0.35 5.32 27.37
CA LEU A 7 0.79 6.14 27.79
C LEU A 7 0.55 7.66 27.68
N LYS A 8 -0.30 8.09 26.74
CA LYS A 8 -0.69 9.51 26.62
C LYS A 8 -1.51 9.96 27.83
N THR A 9 -2.35 9.09 28.37
CA THR A 9 -3.13 9.36 29.59
C THR A 9 -2.28 9.25 30.86
N THR A 10 -1.31 8.33 30.92
CA THR A 10 -0.48 8.15 32.13
C THR A 10 0.47 9.32 32.39
N VAL A 11 1.04 9.94 31.34
CA VAL A 11 1.92 11.13 31.52
C VAL A 11 1.11 12.38 31.91
N ALA A 12 -0.13 12.50 31.45
CA ALA A 12 -1.03 13.58 31.87
C ALA A 12 -1.55 13.38 33.31
N ALA A 13 -1.72 12.14 33.76
CA ALA A 13 -2.19 11.80 35.09
C ALA A 13 -1.11 11.97 36.19
N ALA A 14 0.17 12.06 35.84
CA ALA A 14 1.28 12.22 36.78
C ALA A 14 1.43 13.65 37.36
N LEU A 15 0.47 14.55 37.13
CA LEU A 15 0.50 15.96 37.54
C LEU A 15 -0.55 16.36 38.60
N LEU A 16 -1.20 15.41 39.28
CA LEU A 16 -2.16 15.67 40.36
C LEU A 16 -1.87 14.79 41.60
N PRO A 17 -1.91 15.33 42.84
CA PRO A 17 -1.67 14.54 44.05
C PRO A 17 -2.97 14.08 44.75
N TYR A 18 -2.88 12.90 45.42
CA TYR A 18 -3.80 12.27 46.41
C TYR A 18 -5.12 11.67 45.85
N PHE A 19 -5.69 10.50 46.25
CA PHE A 19 -5.60 9.62 47.43
C PHE A 19 -5.88 8.12 47.10
N ALA A 20 -5.20 7.26 47.86
CA ALA A 20 -5.39 5.89 48.40
C ALA A 20 -6.56 4.90 48.10
N THR A 21 -6.16 3.60 48.10
CA THR A 21 -6.78 2.33 48.63
C THR A 21 -8.03 1.72 47.93
N ALA A 22 -8.27 0.40 47.79
CA ALA A 22 -7.82 -0.83 48.50
C ALA A 22 -7.97 -2.13 47.64
N CYS A 23 -7.26 -3.22 48.08
CA CYS A 23 -7.54 -4.68 48.14
C CYS A 23 -8.70 -5.32 47.31
N ALA A 24 -8.72 -6.60 46.88
CA ALA A 24 -7.93 -7.81 47.13
C ALA A 24 -8.36 -8.98 46.19
N THR A 25 -7.43 -9.93 45.99
CA THR A 25 -7.51 -11.42 45.82
C THR A 25 -8.38 -12.13 44.78
N HIS A 26 -7.74 -13.09 44.06
CA HIS A 26 -8.02 -14.55 43.89
C HIS A 26 -7.30 -15.03 42.60
N SER A 27 -6.28 -15.91 42.65
CA SER A 27 -6.34 -17.40 42.71
C SER A 27 -7.26 -17.97 41.61
N SER A 28 -6.87 -18.85 40.69
CA SER A 28 -5.92 -19.97 40.67
C SER A 28 -5.64 -20.35 39.21
N GLY A 29 -4.49 -20.98 38.95
CA GLY A 29 -4.17 -21.57 37.65
C GLY A 29 -4.47 -23.06 37.62
N GLU A 30 -4.76 -23.57 36.43
CA GLU A 30 -4.45 -24.94 36.01
C GLU A 30 -4.22 -24.99 34.48
N PRO A 31 -3.34 -25.90 33.99
CA PRO A 31 -2.90 -25.96 32.60
C PRO A 31 -3.78 -26.87 31.73
N LEU A 32 -4.00 -26.47 30.47
CA LEU A 32 -4.67 -27.29 29.47
C LEU A 32 -3.67 -28.28 28.85
N GLY A 33 -3.94 -29.58 29.06
CA GLY A 33 -3.20 -30.70 28.48
C GLY A 33 -3.39 -30.82 26.97
N VAL A 34 -2.31 -31.21 26.29
CA VAL A 34 -2.26 -31.53 24.86
C VAL A 34 -2.43 -33.05 24.71
N PRO A 35 -3.40 -33.55 23.93
CA PRO A 35 -3.48 -34.98 23.66
C PRO A 35 -2.44 -35.40 22.62
N ALA A 36 -1.85 -36.58 22.86
CA ALA A 36 -0.83 -37.22 22.03
C ALA A 36 -1.38 -37.62 20.65
N ALA A 37 -0.55 -37.46 19.62
CA ALA A 37 -0.81 -37.95 18.27
C ALA A 37 -0.42 -39.43 18.19
N GLU A 38 -1.37 -40.27 17.76
CA GLU A 38 -1.11 -41.66 17.38
C GLU A 38 -0.60 -41.69 15.93
N GLU A 39 0.57 -42.30 15.72
CA GLU A 39 1.16 -42.56 14.41
C GLU A 39 0.47 -43.78 13.77
N GLU A 40 -0.36 -43.56 12.75
CA GLU A 40 -0.85 -44.63 11.89
C GLU A 40 -0.05 -44.66 10.59
N ASN A 41 0.92 -45.56 10.54
CA ASN A 41 1.80 -45.83 9.41
C ASN A 41 1.04 -46.61 8.33
N THR A 42 0.42 -45.90 7.38
CA THR A 42 -0.19 -46.50 6.19
C THR A 42 0.72 -46.29 4.98
N ALA A 43 1.15 -47.41 4.39
CA ALA A 43 2.02 -47.45 3.21
C ALA A 43 1.39 -46.69 2.03
N MET A 44 2.18 -45.79 1.43
CA MET A 44 1.78 -45.05 0.23
C MET A 44 1.68 -45.99 -0.98
N PRO A 45 0.55 -46.00 -1.73
CA PRO A 45 0.46 -46.69 -3.00
C PRO A 45 1.30 -45.96 -4.07
N ALA A 46 1.78 -46.74 -5.04
CA ALA A 46 2.66 -46.35 -6.12
C ALA A 46 2.14 -45.12 -6.92
N GLU A 47 3.08 -44.29 -7.38
CA GLU A 47 2.87 -43.11 -8.23
C GLU A 47 2.17 -43.50 -9.54
N ASP A 48 0.85 -43.44 -9.54
CA ASP A 48 0.08 -43.27 -10.76
C ASP A 48 0.18 -41.79 -11.14
N THR A 49 0.94 -41.49 -12.20
CA THR A 49 1.09 -40.12 -12.75
C THR A 49 -0.24 -39.65 -13.34
N LEU A 50 -1.16 -39.24 -12.46
CA LEU A 50 -2.25 -38.34 -12.77
C LEU A 50 -1.62 -37.02 -13.22
N THR A 51 -1.53 -36.80 -14.53
CA THR A 51 -1.36 -35.46 -15.09
C THR A 51 -2.61 -34.66 -14.76
N VAL A 52 -2.67 -34.12 -13.53
CA VAL A 52 -3.68 -33.15 -13.14
C VAL A 52 -3.47 -31.92 -14.01
N GLN A 53 -4.25 -31.79 -15.08
CA GLN A 53 -4.28 -30.57 -15.87
C GLN A 53 -4.72 -29.44 -14.95
N THR A 54 -3.77 -28.62 -14.54
CA THR A 54 -4.07 -27.46 -13.71
C THR A 54 -4.94 -26.52 -14.54
N PRO A 55 -6.14 -26.12 -14.07
CA PRO A 55 -7.00 -25.28 -14.87
C PRO A 55 -6.33 -23.94 -15.19
N PRO A 56 -6.63 -23.31 -16.33
CA PRO A 56 -5.97 -22.08 -16.78
C PRO A 56 -6.19 -20.88 -15.83
N TRP A 57 -7.18 -20.98 -14.94
CA TRP A 57 -7.49 -19.98 -13.92
C TRP A 57 -6.78 -20.21 -12.56
N ALA A 58 -6.04 -21.32 -12.40
CA ALA A 58 -5.33 -21.60 -11.16
C ALA A 58 -4.22 -20.57 -10.91
N ILE A 59 -4.05 -20.18 -9.63
CA ILE A 59 -2.96 -19.31 -9.22
C ILE A 59 -1.67 -20.13 -9.16
N ARG A 60 -0.71 -19.79 -10.01
CA ARG A 60 0.66 -20.27 -9.88
C ARG A 60 1.43 -19.29 -9.00
N ILE A 61 1.78 -19.67 -7.77
CA ILE A 61 2.53 -18.74 -6.88
C ILE A 61 3.91 -18.43 -7.49
N MET A 62 4.57 -19.47 -8.02
CA MET A 62 5.83 -19.35 -8.73
C MET A 62 5.56 -19.10 -10.21
N GLN A 63 5.79 -17.87 -10.64
CA GLN A 63 5.63 -17.44 -12.02
C GLN A 63 6.81 -17.92 -12.86
N SER A 64 6.55 -18.47 -14.03
CA SER A 64 7.60 -18.88 -14.97
C SER A 64 8.37 -17.64 -15.47
N PRO A 65 9.71 -17.68 -15.57
CA PRO A 65 10.46 -16.61 -16.22
C PRO A 65 10.38 -16.68 -17.75
N ASN A 66 9.90 -17.79 -18.34
CA ASN A 66 9.71 -17.90 -19.78
C ASN A 66 8.51 -17.04 -20.23
N PRO A 67 8.73 -15.98 -21.03
CA PRO A 67 7.66 -15.08 -21.43
C PRO A 67 6.78 -15.62 -22.55
N GLU A 68 7.25 -16.59 -23.34
CA GLU A 68 6.59 -16.99 -24.60
C GLU A 68 5.13 -17.42 -24.44
N PRO A 69 4.73 -18.25 -23.46
CA PRO A 69 3.33 -18.63 -23.30
C PRO A 69 2.41 -17.43 -23.02
N LEU A 70 2.87 -16.50 -22.18
CA LEU A 70 2.13 -15.28 -21.86
C LEU A 70 2.05 -14.37 -23.08
N LEU A 71 3.17 -14.17 -23.79
CA LEU A 71 3.21 -13.32 -24.98
C LEU A 71 2.30 -13.87 -26.09
N ALA A 72 2.27 -15.19 -26.28
CA ALA A 72 1.35 -15.83 -27.21
C ALA A 72 -0.11 -15.57 -26.84
N GLU A 73 -0.47 -15.67 -25.56
CA GLU A 73 -1.83 -15.40 -25.06
C GLU A 73 -2.24 -13.94 -25.30
N ILE A 74 -1.42 -12.97 -24.87
CA ILE A 74 -1.80 -11.55 -24.94
C ILE A 74 -1.80 -10.98 -26.37
N ARG A 75 -1.11 -11.63 -27.31
CA ARG A 75 -1.10 -11.27 -28.74
C ARG A 75 -2.32 -11.79 -29.49
N THR A 76 -3.16 -12.62 -28.88
CA THR A 76 -4.40 -13.06 -29.52
C THR A 76 -5.31 -11.87 -29.82
N PRO A 77 -6.08 -11.91 -30.94
CA PRO A 77 -7.01 -10.84 -31.26
C PRO A 77 -7.97 -10.54 -30.10
N ASP A 78 -8.31 -9.26 -29.94
CA ASP A 78 -9.23 -8.76 -28.92
C ASP A 78 -8.86 -9.06 -27.46
N PHE A 79 -7.63 -9.51 -27.15
CA PHE A 79 -7.26 -9.88 -25.78
C PHE A 79 -7.54 -8.75 -24.78
N ALA A 80 -7.17 -7.50 -25.11
CA ALA A 80 -7.43 -6.34 -24.25
C ALA A 80 -8.94 -6.15 -23.96
N ARG A 81 -9.78 -6.31 -24.99
CA ARG A 81 -11.24 -6.19 -24.87
C ARG A 81 -11.81 -7.30 -23.99
N ARG A 82 -11.37 -8.55 -24.19
CA ARG A 82 -11.80 -9.71 -23.39
C ARG A 82 -11.35 -9.60 -21.93
N LEU A 83 -10.11 -9.16 -21.68
CA LEU A 83 -9.60 -8.92 -20.33
C LEU A 83 -10.41 -7.84 -19.60
N ALA A 84 -10.68 -6.71 -20.26
CA ALA A 84 -11.50 -5.65 -19.68
C ALA A 84 -12.92 -6.13 -19.39
N GLN A 85 -13.53 -6.91 -20.31
CA GLN A 85 -14.86 -7.48 -20.11
C GLN A 85 -14.89 -8.47 -18.95
N ALA A 86 -13.95 -9.42 -18.89
CA ALA A 86 -13.85 -10.38 -17.79
C ALA A 86 -13.68 -9.68 -16.42
N THR A 87 -12.93 -8.58 -16.38
CA THR A 87 -12.78 -7.75 -15.18
C THR A 87 -14.08 -7.04 -14.81
N TYR A 88 -14.76 -6.46 -15.79
CA TYR A 88 -16.05 -5.82 -15.59
C TYR A 88 -17.11 -6.81 -15.07
N ASP A 89 -17.22 -7.98 -15.69
CA ASP A 89 -18.18 -9.02 -15.32
C ASP A 89 -17.91 -9.58 -13.91
N PHE A 90 -16.64 -9.65 -13.51
CA PHE A 90 -16.25 -9.97 -12.14
C PHE A 90 -16.81 -8.94 -11.14
N VAL A 91 -16.60 -7.65 -11.41
CA VAL A 91 -17.14 -6.55 -10.58
C VAL A 91 -18.67 -6.55 -10.59
N ALA A 92 -19.29 -6.69 -11.76
CA ALA A 92 -20.73 -6.66 -11.92
C ALA A 92 -21.43 -7.78 -11.14
N THR A 93 -20.78 -8.94 -10.98
CA THR A 93 -21.33 -10.05 -10.17
C THR A 93 -21.51 -9.65 -8.70
N ALA A 94 -20.58 -8.87 -8.15
CA ALA A 94 -20.57 -8.50 -6.73
C ALA A 94 -21.27 -7.16 -6.44
N TYR A 95 -21.30 -6.24 -7.42
CA TYR A 95 -21.78 -4.87 -7.26
C TYR A 95 -22.92 -4.52 -8.22
N ALA A 96 -23.71 -5.51 -8.64
CA ALA A 96 -24.94 -5.29 -9.39
C ALA A 96 -25.93 -4.39 -8.62
N THR A 97 -25.93 -4.52 -7.29
CA THR A 97 -26.73 -3.69 -6.38
C THR A 97 -25.80 -2.94 -5.43
N GLY A 98 -26.10 -1.67 -5.17
CA GLY A 98 -25.29 -0.80 -4.30
C GLY A 98 -24.23 0.01 -5.03
N ASN A 99 -23.41 0.71 -4.24
CA ASN A 99 -22.39 1.62 -4.75
C ASN A 99 -21.04 0.90 -4.89
N LEU A 100 -20.31 1.24 -5.95
CA LEU A 100 -18.92 0.84 -6.10
C LEU A 100 -18.06 1.46 -4.97
N PRO A 101 -17.11 0.71 -4.39
CA PRO A 101 -16.12 1.25 -3.49
C PRO A 101 -15.37 2.43 -4.12
N LEU A 102 -14.98 3.40 -3.29
CA LEU A 102 -14.30 4.66 -3.65
C LEU A 102 -15.14 5.64 -4.49
N TRP A 103 -15.78 5.16 -5.56
CA TRP A 103 -16.67 5.95 -6.41
C TRP A 103 -17.89 6.49 -5.67
N LYS A 104 -18.41 5.74 -4.69
CA LYS A 104 -19.67 6.03 -3.96
C LYS A 104 -20.87 6.24 -4.89
N LYS A 105 -20.84 5.60 -6.06
CA LYS A 105 -21.89 5.64 -7.09
C LYS A 105 -22.23 4.22 -7.53
N PRO A 106 -23.46 3.97 -8.00
CA PRO A 106 -23.83 2.70 -8.62
C PRO A 106 -22.98 2.42 -9.86
N LEU A 107 -22.77 1.13 -10.19
CA LEU A 107 -22.02 0.71 -11.37
C LEU A 107 -22.53 1.37 -12.67
N ALA A 108 -23.85 1.52 -12.81
CA ALA A 108 -24.47 2.14 -13.98
C ALA A 108 -24.14 3.63 -14.19
N GLN A 109 -23.58 4.31 -13.18
CA GLN A 109 -23.18 5.72 -13.25
C GLN A 109 -21.68 5.93 -13.47
N VAL A 110 -20.92 4.83 -13.65
CA VAL A 110 -19.47 4.87 -13.83
C VAL A 110 -19.14 4.12 -15.11
N ASP A 111 -18.43 4.76 -16.04
CA ASP A 111 -17.92 4.11 -17.26
C ASP A 111 -16.72 3.19 -16.92
N LEU A 112 -16.96 2.19 -16.09
CA LEU A 112 -15.93 1.34 -15.52
C LEU A 112 -15.28 0.45 -16.59
N LEU A 113 -16.09 -0.10 -17.50
CA LEU A 113 -15.59 -0.88 -18.63
C LEU A 113 -14.66 -0.06 -19.53
N ALA A 114 -14.97 1.22 -19.76
CA ALA A 114 -14.11 2.10 -20.56
C ALA A 114 -12.74 2.32 -19.87
N ARG A 115 -12.73 2.51 -18.55
CA ARG A 115 -11.49 2.64 -17.76
C ARG A 115 -10.66 1.36 -17.76
N MET A 116 -11.33 0.21 -17.63
CA MET A 116 -10.69 -1.11 -17.72
C MET A 116 -10.08 -1.36 -19.11
N ARG A 117 -10.74 -0.90 -20.19
CA ARG A 117 -10.17 -0.95 -21.56
C ARG A 117 -8.92 -0.09 -21.69
N LEU A 118 -8.97 1.17 -21.25
CA LEU A 118 -7.79 2.05 -21.26
C LEU A 118 -6.62 1.46 -20.44
N ALA A 119 -6.91 0.82 -19.31
CA ALA A 119 -5.91 0.13 -18.52
C ALA A 119 -5.30 -1.05 -19.29
N ALA A 120 -6.12 -1.93 -19.86
CA ALA A 120 -5.66 -3.07 -20.65
C ALA A 120 -4.82 -2.62 -21.87
N GLU A 121 -5.29 -1.62 -22.62
CA GLU A 121 -4.58 -1.07 -23.78
C GLU A 121 -3.21 -0.49 -23.43
N ALA A 122 -3.08 0.19 -22.28
CA ALA A 122 -1.80 0.67 -21.79
C ALA A 122 -0.90 -0.46 -21.24
N MET A 123 -1.51 -1.53 -20.75
CA MET A 123 -0.83 -2.64 -20.06
C MET A 123 -0.14 -3.61 -21.02
N LEU A 124 -0.80 -4.06 -22.09
CA LEU A 124 -0.26 -5.13 -22.93
C LEU A 124 1.06 -4.77 -23.64
N PRO A 125 1.22 -3.56 -24.23
CA PRO A 125 2.50 -3.15 -24.79
C PRO A 125 3.59 -3.07 -23.72
N ALA A 126 3.24 -2.60 -22.52
CA ALA A 126 4.18 -2.52 -21.40
C ALA A 126 4.61 -3.91 -20.91
N ILE A 127 3.70 -4.89 -20.85
CA ILE A 127 4.03 -6.28 -20.52
C ILE A 127 4.99 -6.83 -21.56
N SER A 128 4.67 -6.65 -22.84
CA SER A 128 5.54 -7.09 -23.94
C SER A 128 6.94 -6.48 -23.84
N ALA A 129 7.03 -5.18 -23.54
CA ALA A 129 8.31 -4.48 -23.40
C ALA A 129 9.12 -4.85 -22.14
N ASN A 130 8.50 -5.46 -21.12
CA ASN A 130 9.16 -5.84 -19.86
C ASN A 130 9.22 -7.36 -19.66
N ALA A 131 8.84 -8.14 -20.66
CA ALA A 131 8.77 -9.60 -20.58
C ALA A 131 10.14 -10.23 -20.24
N GLU A 132 11.23 -9.67 -20.77
CA GLU A 132 12.62 -10.07 -20.48
C GLU A 132 13.09 -9.71 -19.06
N VAL A 133 12.42 -8.76 -18.39
CA VAL A 133 12.69 -8.50 -16.97
C VAL A 133 12.03 -9.58 -16.13
N TYR A 134 10.72 -9.74 -16.32
CA TYR A 134 9.91 -10.86 -15.86
C TYR A 134 8.50 -10.75 -16.48
N PRO A 135 7.92 -11.84 -17.01
CA PRO A 135 6.53 -11.81 -17.50
C PRO A 135 5.54 -11.56 -16.35
N VAL A 136 4.55 -10.70 -16.59
CA VAL A 136 3.53 -10.34 -15.60
C VAL A 136 2.16 -10.60 -16.19
N ASP A 137 1.37 -11.47 -15.54
CA ASP A 137 0.01 -11.77 -16.00
C ASP A 137 -0.89 -10.51 -15.93
N PRO A 138 -1.51 -10.08 -17.04
CA PRO A 138 -2.34 -8.89 -17.05
C PRO A 138 -3.60 -9.02 -16.17
N ALA A 139 -4.15 -10.22 -15.98
CA ALA A 139 -5.29 -10.42 -15.07
C ALA A 139 -4.90 -10.14 -13.61
N TRP A 140 -3.65 -10.41 -13.23
CA TRP A 140 -3.16 -10.11 -11.89
C TRP A 140 -3.09 -8.60 -11.67
N LEU A 141 -2.56 -7.88 -12.67
CA LEU A 141 -2.50 -6.42 -12.63
C LEU A 141 -3.89 -5.77 -12.67
N MET A 142 -4.86 -6.31 -13.40
CA MET A 142 -6.24 -5.83 -13.34
C MET A 142 -6.84 -6.03 -11.94
N GLY A 143 -6.61 -7.19 -11.33
CA GLY A 143 -7.01 -7.46 -9.94
C GLY A 143 -6.32 -6.53 -8.93
N GLN A 144 -5.08 -6.15 -9.21
CA GLN A 144 -4.32 -5.21 -8.41
C GLN A 144 -4.84 -3.78 -8.54
N ILE A 145 -5.08 -3.29 -9.76
CA ILE A 145 -5.72 -1.98 -9.99
C ILE A 145 -7.09 -1.90 -9.30
N LEU A 146 -7.87 -3.00 -9.34
CA LEU A 146 -9.14 -3.08 -8.63
C LEU A 146 -8.97 -2.90 -7.11
N ALA A 147 -7.94 -3.51 -6.53
CA ALA A 147 -7.63 -3.38 -5.10
C ALA A 147 -7.09 -1.98 -4.72
N GLU A 148 -6.36 -1.33 -5.63
CA GLU A 148 -5.75 -0.01 -5.39
C GLU A 148 -6.77 1.13 -5.43
N SER A 149 -7.59 1.18 -6.49
CA SER A 149 -8.48 2.33 -6.69
C SER A 149 -9.85 1.99 -7.24
N PHE A 150 -10.15 0.70 -7.45
CA PHE A 150 -11.37 0.31 -8.15
C PHE A 150 -11.49 0.98 -9.54
N PHE A 151 -10.36 1.15 -10.22
CA PHE A 151 -10.20 1.89 -11.48
C PHE A 151 -10.54 3.39 -11.41
N ASP A 152 -10.68 3.99 -10.22
CA ASP A 152 -10.79 5.44 -10.05
C ASP A 152 -9.45 6.11 -10.35
N GLU A 153 -9.45 6.92 -11.41
CA GLU A 153 -8.32 7.69 -11.91
C GLU A 153 -7.95 8.90 -11.05
N PHE A 154 -8.87 9.36 -10.19
CA PHE A 154 -8.68 10.52 -9.32
C PHE A 154 -8.63 10.13 -7.84
N ALA A 155 -8.61 8.84 -7.52
CA ALA A 155 -8.46 8.35 -6.16
C ALA A 155 -7.19 8.90 -5.51
N ILE A 156 -7.33 9.47 -4.31
CA ILE A 156 -6.21 9.92 -3.48
C ILE A 156 -6.25 9.14 -2.17
N SER A 157 -5.19 8.41 -1.82
CA SER A 157 -5.11 7.72 -0.52
C SER A 157 -4.75 8.65 0.63
N SER A 158 -4.89 8.18 1.86
CA SER A 158 -4.38 8.90 3.04
C SER A 158 -2.90 9.24 2.88
N SER A 159 -2.10 8.33 2.31
CA SER A 159 -0.67 8.48 2.03
C SER A 159 -0.33 9.36 0.80
N LEU A 160 -1.32 10.01 0.19
CA LEU A 160 -1.17 10.84 -1.02
C LEU A 160 -0.67 10.05 -2.24
N ALA A 161 -0.98 8.74 -2.26
CA ALA A 161 -0.91 7.95 -3.47
C ALA A 161 -2.08 8.36 -4.39
N VAL A 162 -1.84 8.45 -5.70
CA VAL A 162 -2.80 9.04 -6.65
C VAL A 162 -3.10 8.10 -7.80
N GLY A 163 -4.36 8.09 -8.20
CA GLY A 163 -4.89 7.52 -9.43
C GLY A 163 -4.99 6.01 -9.43
N MET A 164 -5.17 5.47 -10.64
CA MET A 164 -5.56 4.07 -10.87
C MET A 164 -4.59 3.05 -10.24
N CYS A 165 -3.31 3.38 -10.22
CA CYS A 165 -2.25 2.50 -9.72
C CYS A 165 -1.72 2.94 -8.34
N GLN A 166 -2.34 3.94 -7.71
CA GLN A 166 -1.98 4.49 -6.40
C GLN A 166 -0.47 4.70 -6.22
N PHE A 167 0.14 5.47 -7.12
CA PHE A 167 1.55 5.84 -6.96
C PHE A 167 1.70 7.01 -5.99
N ILE A 168 2.55 6.85 -4.98
CA ILE A 168 3.06 7.99 -4.22
C ILE A 168 4.01 8.83 -5.09
N ARG A 169 4.11 10.11 -4.76
CA ARG A 169 4.85 11.12 -5.52
C ARG A 169 6.30 10.74 -5.83
N THR A 170 7.04 10.25 -4.83
CA THR A 170 8.46 9.89 -4.98
C THR A 170 8.65 8.74 -5.96
N THR A 171 7.88 7.67 -5.80
CA THR A 171 7.92 6.50 -6.70
C THR A 171 7.47 6.88 -8.10
N ALA A 172 6.44 7.71 -8.25
CA ALA A 172 6.01 8.16 -9.57
C ALA A 172 7.12 8.88 -10.35
N LYS A 173 7.89 9.74 -9.67
CA LYS A 173 9.05 10.43 -10.26
C LYS A 173 10.19 9.47 -10.62
N GLU A 174 10.41 8.39 -9.86
CA GLU A 174 11.38 7.34 -10.23
C GLU A 174 11.01 6.64 -11.55
N TYR A 175 9.72 6.62 -11.90
CA TYR A 175 9.21 6.14 -13.19
C TYR A 175 9.04 7.25 -14.24
N GLY A 176 9.53 8.45 -13.96
CA GLY A 176 9.55 9.58 -14.90
C GLY A 176 8.21 10.31 -15.06
N MET A 177 7.23 10.07 -14.19
CA MET A 177 5.94 10.76 -14.25
C MET A 177 6.03 12.20 -13.72
N VAL A 178 5.35 13.10 -14.43
CA VAL A 178 5.03 14.44 -13.92
C VAL A 178 4.03 14.32 -12.77
N CYS A 179 4.28 15.06 -11.69
CA CYS A 179 3.44 15.08 -10.49
C CYS A 179 3.05 16.52 -10.14
N ALA A 180 1.91 16.70 -9.49
CA ALA A 180 1.34 18.00 -9.18
C ALA A 180 2.23 18.95 -8.36
N ASP A 181 3.26 18.46 -7.66
CA ASP A 181 4.18 19.32 -6.92
C ASP A 181 5.14 20.11 -7.84
N ALA A 182 5.35 19.62 -9.06
CA ALA A 182 6.15 20.27 -10.09
C ALA A 182 5.47 20.09 -11.47
N PRO A 183 4.31 20.73 -11.70
CA PRO A 183 3.57 20.60 -12.93
C PRO A 183 4.31 21.33 -14.07
N GLN A 184 4.07 20.91 -15.31
CA GLN A 184 4.58 21.52 -16.54
C GLN A 184 3.68 22.65 -17.06
N ILE A 185 2.74 23.12 -16.23
CA ILE A 185 1.81 24.21 -16.51
C ILE A 185 1.81 25.20 -15.35
N THR A 186 1.55 26.47 -15.66
CA THR A 186 1.51 27.55 -14.67
C THR A 186 0.15 28.26 -14.61
N SER A 187 -0.68 28.12 -15.65
CA SER A 187 -2.03 28.70 -15.74
C SER A 187 -3.12 27.66 -15.56
N GLY A 188 -4.28 28.07 -15.03
CA GLY A 188 -5.45 27.20 -14.87
C GLY A 188 -5.37 26.21 -13.71
N LEU A 189 -4.36 26.36 -12.84
CA LEU A 189 -4.25 25.64 -11.58
C LEU A 189 -5.23 26.23 -10.56
N ARG A 190 -5.95 25.37 -9.86
CA ARG A 190 -6.75 25.75 -8.69
C ARG A 190 -5.88 25.61 -7.43
N GLU A 191 -6.04 26.51 -6.47
CA GLU A 191 -5.27 26.52 -5.21
C GLU A 191 -3.72 26.48 -5.35
N PRO A 192 -3.10 27.25 -6.27
CA PRO A 192 -1.66 27.17 -6.56
C PRO A 192 -0.77 27.47 -5.35
N GLN A 193 -1.27 28.18 -4.34
CA GLN A 193 -0.55 28.45 -3.09
C GLN A 193 -0.18 27.18 -2.31
N TRP A 194 -0.88 26.06 -2.56
CA TRP A 194 -0.62 24.78 -1.91
C TRP A 194 0.27 23.83 -2.72
N GLN A 195 0.73 24.22 -3.92
CA GLN A 195 1.61 23.39 -4.76
C GLN A 195 2.88 22.95 -4.01
N GLY A 196 3.51 23.86 -3.27
CA GLY A 196 4.75 23.60 -2.51
C GLY A 196 4.56 22.74 -1.25
N GLU A 197 3.33 22.42 -0.86
CA GLU A 197 3.04 21.74 0.40
C GLU A 197 3.49 20.28 0.40
N ALA A 198 3.65 19.65 -0.77
CA ALA A 198 4.25 18.31 -0.87
C ALA A 198 5.71 18.30 -0.37
N LEU A 199 6.53 19.24 -0.85
CA LEU A 199 7.94 19.36 -0.45
C LEU A 199 8.07 19.79 1.02
N ARG A 200 7.18 20.69 1.48
CA ARG A 200 7.10 21.07 2.89
C ARG A 200 6.78 19.87 3.78
N ALA A 201 5.78 19.06 3.41
CA ALA A 201 5.42 17.86 4.16
C ALA A 201 6.59 16.86 4.26
N GLU A 202 7.37 16.67 3.20
CA GLU A 202 8.54 15.79 3.24
C GLU A 202 9.64 16.31 4.15
N THR A 203 9.90 17.61 4.09
CA THR A 203 10.87 18.29 4.95
C THR A 203 10.48 18.13 6.43
N LEU A 204 9.22 18.40 6.77
CA LEU A 204 8.69 18.26 8.12
C LEU A 204 8.72 16.80 8.59
N ARG A 205 8.42 15.82 7.72
CA ARG A 205 8.54 14.40 8.04
C ARG A 205 9.99 14.01 8.36
N ALA A 206 10.95 14.52 7.60
CA ALA A 206 12.37 14.27 7.84
C ALA A 206 12.83 14.91 9.17
N GLN A 207 12.39 16.13 9.45
CA GLN A 207 12.65 16.82 10.72
C GLN A 207 12.05 16.05 11.91
N ALA A 208 10.79 15.63 11.84
CA ALA A 208 10.14 14.84 12.88
C ALA A 208 10.87 13.51 13.14
N ARG A 209 11.33 12.83 12.08
CA ARG A 209 12.17 11.62 12.20
C ARG A 209 13.50 11.93 12.85
N LYS A 210 14.15 13.04 12.51
CA LYS A 210 15.41 13.47 13.13
C LYS A 210 15.23 13.75 14.62
N ILE A 211 14.20 14.51 15.01
CA ILE A 211 13.90 14.79 16.43
C ILE A 211 13.73 13.49 17.21
N ARG A 212 12.97 12.52 16.66
CA ARG A 212 12.78 11.21 17.33
C ARG A 212 14.08 10.41 17.46
N ARG A 213 14.92 10.41 16.43
CA ARG A 213 16.20 9.67 16.45
C ARG A 213 17.19 10.29 17.42
N ASP A 214 17.35 11.60 17.38
CA ASP A 214 18.29 12.33 18.24
C ASP A 214 17.87 12.33 19.72
N ASN A 215 16.60 12.00 20.01
CA ASN A 215 16.04 11.94 21.35
C ASN A 215 15.38 10.57 21.60
N ALA A 216 16.11 9.50 21.29
CA ALA A 216 15.59 8.13 21.36
C ALA A 216 15.08 7.75 22.76
N ASP A 217 15.73 8.22 23.82
CA ASP A 217 15.27 7.97 25.20
C ASP A 217 13.88 8.56 25.45
N LEU A 218 13.55 9.71 24.85
CA LEU A 218 12.23 10.34 25.01
C LEU A 218 11.13 9.68 24.15
N PHE A 219 11.45 9.19 22.95
CA PHE A 219 10.44 8.77 21.95
C PHE A 219 10.45 7.29 21.57
N VAL A 220 11.52 6.56 21.87
CA VAL A 220 11.70 5.15 21.51
C VAL A 220 11.76 4.30 22.79
N GLN A 221 12.45 4.78 23.82
CA GLN A 221 12.63 4.09 25.11
C GLN A 221 12.13 4.96 26.29
N PRO A 222 10.86 5.41 26.28
CA PRO A 222 10.35 6.37 27.27
C PRO A 222 10.48 5.89 28.73
N GLU A 223 10.48 4.57 28.96
CA GLU A 223 10.73 3.97 30.27
C GLU A 223 12.13 4.25 30.81
N ARG A 224 13.15 4.31 29.94
CA ARG A 224 14.53 4.63 30.33
C ARG A 224 14.63 6.09 30.75
N ALA A 225 14.00 6.98 29.98
CA ALA A 225 13.87 8.39 30.32
C ALA A 225 13.16 8.59 31.67
N LEU A 226 12.06 7.87 31.93
CA LEU A 226 11.34 7.97 33.20
C LEU A 226 12.19 7.56 34.40
N ARG A 227 12.96 6.47 34.30
CA ARG A 227 13.88 6.03 35.37
C ARG A 227 14.97 7.06 35.64
N GLN A 228 15.62 7.55 34.59
CA GLN A 228 16.64 8.60 34.71
C GLN A 228 16.07 9.85 35.42
N LEU A 229 14.84 10.24 35.08
CA LEU A 229 14.22 11.40 35.71
C LEU A 229 13.88 11.13 37.18
N ALA A 230 13.40 9.94 37.53
CA ALA A 230 13.14 9.55 38.92
C ALA A 230 14.42 9.62 39.76
N ASP A 231 15.51 9.03 39.27
CA ASP A 231 16.82 9.08 39.94
C ASP A 231 17.30 10.52 40.14
N LEU A 232 17.13 11.39 39.12
CA LEU A 232 17.47 12.80 39.25
C LEU A 232 16.58 13.53 40.25
N VAL A 233 15.28 13.23 40.32
CA VAL A 233 14.38 13.88 41.28
C VAL A 233 14.81 13.57 42.72
N GLU A 234 15.26 12.34 42.98
CA GLU A 234 15.74 11.90 44.29
C GLU A 234 17.11 12.46 44.65
N ASN A 235 18.03 12.57 43.68
CA ASN A 235 19.45 12.85 43.95
C ASN A 235 19.92 14.26 43.55
N ASP A 236 19.31 14.89 42.55
CA ASP A 236 19.64 16.24 42.07
C ASP A 236 18.42 16.92 41.42
N THR A 237 17.57 17.49 42.25
CA THR A 237 16.32 18.13 41.81
C THR A 237 16.57 19.27 40.80
N ARG A 238 17.72 19.96 40.85
CA ARG A 238 18.04 21.04 39.90
C ARG A 238 18.34 20.47 38.51
N ALA A 239 19.10 19.38 38.44
CA ALA A 239 19.34 18.65 37.20
C ALA A 239 18.05 18.01 36.66
N ALA A 240 17.18 17.48 37.54
CA ALA A 240 15.87 16.97 37.17
C ALA A 240 15.03 18.05 36.48
N GLN A 241 14.91 19.24 37.09
CA GLN A 241 14.18 20.36 36.50
C GLN A 241 14.76 20.82 35.16
N GLY A 242 16.09 20.81 35.01
CA GLY A 242 16.76 21.10 33.74
C GLY A 242 16.37 20.12 32.64
N THR A 243 16.40 18.82 32.96
CA THR A 243 16.03 17.72 32.07
C THR A 243 14.56 17.82 31.64
N VAL A 244 13.64 18.06 32.58
CA VAL A 244 12.21 18.24 32.28
C VAL A 244 11.98 19.40 31.32
N ARG A 245 12.65 20.55 31.52
CA ARG A 245 12.52 21.71 30.61
C ARG A 245 12.99 21.37 29.20
N GLN A 246 14.14 20.71 29.07
CA GLN A 246 14.69 20.30 27.78
C GLN A 246 13.76 19.30 27.05
N TRP A 247 13.26 18.29 27.77
CA TRP A 247 12.38 17.28 27.20
C TRP A 247 11.02 17.86 26.79
N ARG A 248 10.46 18.75 27.62
CA ARG A 248 9.23 19.49 27.29
C ARG A 248 9.40 20.27 26.00
N SER A 249 10.45 21.09 25.89
CA SER A 249 10.73 21.86 24.67
C SER A 249 10.91 20.97 23.45
N THR A 250 11.59 19.83 23.60
CA THR A 250 11.76 18.84 22.52
C THR A 250 10.44 18.21 22.09
N TRP A 251 9.59 17.87 23.05
CA TRP A 251 8.26 17.31 22.80
C TRP A 251 7.34 18.31 22.10
N GLU A 252 7.31 19.56 22.57
CA GLU A 252 6.53 20.65 21.97
C GLU A 252 6.95 20.88 20.52
N ARG A 253 8.25 21.00 20.25
CA ARG A 253 8.78 21.12 18.88
C ARG A 253 8.41 19.93 18.00
N TYR A 254 8.47 18.71 18.53
CA TYR A 254 8.05 17.51 17.80
C TYR A 254 6.55 17.53 17.48
N ALA A 255 5.72 17.92 18.45
CA ALA A 255 4.27 18.01 18.29
C ALA A 255 3.88 19.09 17.27
N GLU A 256 4.51 20.27 17.32
CA GLU A 256 4.33 21.34 16.35
C GLU A 256 4.73 20.88 14.93
N THR A 257 5.91 20.27 14.79
CA THR A 257 6.38 19.71 13.50
C THR A 257 5.38 18.69 12.94
N LEU A 258 4.78 17.85 13.79
CA LEU A 258 3.79 16.87 13.37
C LEU A 258 2.47 17.54 12.96
N THR A 259 2.02 18.57 13.68
CA THR A 259 0.84 19.36 13.33
C THR A 259 1.02 20.01 11.96
N ASP A 260 2.16 20.67 11.74
CA ASP A 260 2.51 21.30 10.47
C ASP A 260 2.61 20.27 9.34
N TYR A 261 3.19 19.10 9.60
CA TYR A 261 3.26 18.01 8.63
C TYR A 261 1.86 17.58 8.17
N GLN A 262 0.91 17.45 9.11
CA GLN A 262 -0.46 17.08 8.76
C GLN A 262 -1.18 18.22 8.02
N THR A 263 -0.94 19.48 8.40
CA THR A 263 -1.48 20.64 7.69
C THR A 263 -0.98 20.69 6.25
N ALA A 264 0.33 20.56 6.02
CA ALA A 264 0.90 20.53 4.68
C ALA A 264 0.29 19.40 3.82
N ARG A 265 0.11 18.21 4.39
CA ARG A 265 -0.54 17.10 3.67
C ARG A 265 -2.00 17.36 3.32
N ARG A 266 -2.77 17.99 4.23
CA ARG A 266 -4.16 18.37 3.95
C ARG A 266 -4.23 19.42 2.86
N ASN A 267 -3.38 20.44 2.91
CA ASN A 267 -3.31 21.48 1.89
C ASN A 267 -2.95 20.89 0.52
N PHE A 268 -1.94 20.03 0.45
CA PHE A 268 -1.58 19.37 -0.81
C PHE A 268 -2.66 18.42 -1.33
N ARG A 269 -3.39 17.73 -0.44
CA ARG A 269 -4.57 16.96 -0.84
C ARG A 269 -5.64 17.85 -1.45
N ALA A 270 -5.99 18.94 -0.79
CA ALA A 270 -7.01 19.86 -1.26
C ALA A 270 -6.61 20.49 -2.61
N TYR A 271 -5.32 20.74 -2.82
CA TYR A 271 -4.77 21.15 -4.12
C TYR A 271 -5.02 20.10 -5.22
N LEU A 272 -4.75 18.82 -4.95
CA LEU A 272 -5.04 17.74 -5.89
C LEU A 272 -6.55 17.66 -6.19
N GLU A 273 -7.38 17.60 -5.14
CA GLU A 273 -8.83 17.49 -5.24
C GLU A 273 -9.43 18.63 -6.07
N ALA A 274 -9.04 19.88 -5.79
CA ALA A 274 -9.50 21.04 -6.54
C ALA A 274 -9.12 20.95 -8.03
N ASN A 275 -7.93 20.48 -8.37
CA ASN A 275 -7.48 20.36 -9.77
C ASN A 275 -8.06 19.14 -10.50
N PHE A 276 -8.55 18.13 -9.80
CA PHE A 276 -9.27 16.98 -10.36
C PHE A 276 -10.77 17.23 -10.51
N GLU A 277 -11.36 18.08 -9.65
CA GLU A 277 -12.79 18.29 -9.58
C GLU A 277 -13.40 18.71 -10.93
N GLY A 278 -14.39 17.92 -11.35
CA GLY A 278 -15.13 18.11 -12.61
C GLY A 278 -14.39 17.61 -13.85
N ARG A 279 -13.14 17.16 -13.75
CA ARG A 279 -12.37 16.65 -14.89
C ARG A 279 -12.72 15.22 -15.25
N SER A 280 -12.40 14.84 -16.48
CA SER A 280 -12.57 13.49 -17.01
C SER A 280 -11.40 13.12 -17.91
N ILE A 281 -10.86 11.92 -17.73
CA ILE A 281 -9.81 11.38 -18.60
C ILE A 281 -10.30 11.08 -20.04
N PHE A 282 -11.62 11.15 -20.27
CA PHE A 282 -12.23 10.99 -21.59
C PHE A 282 -12.41 12.32 -22.33
N ARG A 283 -12.21 13.46 -21.67
CA ARG A 283 -12.26 14.78 -22.30
C ARG A 283 -10.85 15.17 -22.79
N PRO A 284 -10.62 15.37 -24.11
CA PRO A 284 -9.28 15.63 -24.65
C PRO A 284 -8.56 16.80 -23.98
N GLU A 285 -9.26 17.89 -23.70
CA GLU A 285 -8.72 19.09 -23.06
C GLU A 285 -8.25 18.82 -21.62
N ASP A 286 -8.99 18.00 -20.88
CA ASP A 286 -8.58 17.55 -19.55
C ASP A 286 -7.40 16.58 -19.65
N GLY A 287 -7.38 15.72 -20.66
CA GLY A 287 -6.28 14.80 -20.91
C GLY A 287 -4.95 15.53 -21.15
N ILE A 288 -4.97 16.70 -21.79
CA ILE A 288 -3.81 17.60 -21.96
C ILE A 288 -3.42 18.22 -20.61
N PHE A 289 -4.39 18.78 -19.88
CA PHE A 289 -4.14 19.37 -18.56
C PHE A 289 -3.51 18.35 -17.60
N LEU A 290 -4.13 17.17 -17.46
CA LEU A 290 -3.69 16.12 -16.55
C LEU A 290 -2.30 15.59 -16.93
N ALA A 291 -1.97 15.53 -18.22
CA ALA A 291 -0.64 15.11 -18.66
C ALA A 291 0.46 16.09 -18.25
N ALA A 292 0.14 17.38 -18.14
CA ALA A 292 1.06 18.41 -17.69
C ALA A 292 0.97 18.65 -16.18
N PHE A 293 -0.13 18.28 -15.53
CA PHE A 293 -0.37 18.48 -14.10
C PHE A 293 0.07 17.29 -13.25
N ASP A 294 -0.55 16.12 -13.45
CA ASP A 294 -0.28 14.91 -12.67
C ASP A 294 -0.58 13.65 -13.49
N GLN A 295 0.48 13.07 -14.04
CA GLN A 295 0.38 11.91 -14.94
C GLN A 295 -0.07 10.62 -14.23
N ARG A 296 -0.07 10.58 -12.89
CA ARG A 296 -0.57 9.44 -12.12
C ARG A 296 -2.06 9.20 -12.34
N THR A 297 -2.80 10.22 -12.78
CA THR A 297 -4.24 10.14 -13.10
C THR A 297 -4.53 9.51 -14.45
N LEU A 298 -3.51 9.26 -15.28
CA LEU A 298 -3.69 8.84 -16.66
C LEU A 298 -3.19 7.40 -16.88
N PRO A 299 -4.06 6.46 -17.31
CA PRO A 299 -3.67 5.06 -17.48
C PRO A 299 -2.44 4.86 -18.38
N ARG A 300 -2.31 5.66 -19.45
CA ARG A 300 -1.18 5.62 -20.39
C ARG A 300 0.20 5.89 -19.76
N PHE A 301 0.26 6.50 -18.57
CA PHE A 301 1.50 6.72 -17.81
C PHE A 301 1.58 5.81 -16.59
N ALA A 302 0.50 5.73 -15.80
CA ALA A 302 0.49 4.99 -14.55
C ALA A 302 0.58 3.46 -14.74
N VAL A 303 -0.16 2.90 -15.70
CA VAL A 303 -0.22 1.44 -15.90
C VAL A 303 1.12 0.88 -16.41
N PRO A 304 1.81 1.48 -17.39
CA PRO A 304 3.15 1.03 -17.78
C PRO A 304 4.18 1.10 -16.64
N ALA A 305 4.07 2.10 -15.75
CA ALA A 305 4.93 2.19 -14.55
C ALA A 305 4.64 1.04 -13.57
N MET A 306 3.36 0.71 -13.36
CA MET A 306 2.92 -0.42 -12.55
C MET A 306 3.47 -1.76 -13.08
N VAL A 307 3.36 -1.99 -14.40
CA VAL A 307 3.91 -3.19 -15.06
C VAL A 307 5.41 -3.29 -14.83
N ARG A 308 6.15 -2.20 -15.07
CA ARG A 308 7.61 -2.16 -14.89
C ARG A 308 8.01 -2.42 -13.43
N MET A 309 7.27 -1.87 -12.48
CA MET A 309 7.51 -2.13 -11.05
C MET A 309 7.27 -3.59 -10.70
N MET A 310 6.16 -4.17 -11.16
CA MET A 310 5.82 -5.55 -10.88
C MET A 310 6.81 -6.54 -11.50
N ALA A 311 7.26 -6.30 -12.75
CA ALA A 311 8.29 -7.12 -13.39
C ALA A 311 9.60 -7.11 -12.58
N ARG A 312 10.03 -5.94 -12.09
CA ARG A 312 11.20 -5.81 -11.21
C ARG A 312 11.01 -6.53 -9.87
N HIS A 313 9.80 -6.45 -9.28
CA HIS A 313 9.50 -7.13 -8.02
C HIS A 313 9.50 -8.65 -8.19
N LEU A 314 8.91 -9.17 -9.27
CA LEU A 314 8.96 -10.60 -9.60
C LEU A 314 10.38 -11.09 -9.81
N ARG A 315 11.20 -10.35 -10.57
CA ARG A 315 12.63 -10.66 -10.72
C ARG A 315 13.37 -10.68 -9.39
N ALA A 316 13.13 -9.70 -8.53
CA ALA A 316 13.75 -9.62 -7.20
C ALA A 316 13.26 -10.70 -6.22
N ARG A 317 12.12 -11.35 -6.53
CA ARG A 317 11.49 -12.40 -5.72
C ARG A 317 11.45 -13.76 -6.41
N GLY A 318 12.31 -13.97 -7.41
CA GLY A 318 12.45 -15.26 -8.09
C GLY A 318 11.15 -15.80 -8.66
N GLY A 319 10.23 -14.91 -9.08
CA GLY A 319 8.91 -15.28 -9.57
C GLY A 319 7.82 -15.47 -8.53
N ASN A 320 8.09 -15.27 -7.23
CA ASN A 320 7.06 -15.35 -6.19
C ASN A 320 6.10 -14.15 -6.30
N ILE A 321 4.93 -14.37 -6.91
CA ILE A 321 3.94 -13.31 -7.17
C ILE A 321 3.38 -12.71 -5.87
N LEU A 322 3.27 -13.50 -4.80
CA LEU A 322 2.73 -13.03 -3.52
C LEU A 322 3.71 -12.06 -2.83
N ALA A 323 5.00 -12.41 -2.79
CA ALA A 323 6.04 -11.53 -2.25
C ALA A 323 6.28 -10.30 -3.15
N ALA A 324 6.17 -10.45 -4.48
CA ALA A 324 6.24 -9.32 -5.40
C ALA A 324 5.07 -8.34 -5.19
N THR A 325 3.85 -8.87 -5.07
CA THR A 325 2.63 -8.09 -4.81
C THR A 325 2.67 -7.40 -3.44
N ALA A 326 3.11 -8.10 -2.40
CA ALA A 326 3.35 -7.51 -1.09
C ALA A 326 4.37 -6.36 -1.16
N GLY A 327 5.39 -6.47 -2.02
CA GLY A 327 6.39 -5.43 -2.24
C GLY A 327 5.81 -4.16 -2.84
N TYR A 328 4.72 -4.26 -3.62
CA TYR A 328 4.02 -3.10 -4.15
C TYR A 328 3.35 -2.29 -3.03
N ASN A 329 2.69 -2.96 -2.09
CA ASN A 329 1.97 -2.33 -0.98
C ASN A 329 2.89 -1.88 0.16
N ALA A 330 3.85 -2.72 0.58
CA ALA A 330 4.70 -2.49 1.75
C ALA A 330 6.12 -2.00 1.43
N GLY A 331 6.47 -1.90 0.15
CA GLY A 331 7.82 -1.66 -0.33
C GLY A 331 8.62 -2.96 -0.46
N LEU A 332 9.41 -3.07 -1.54
CA LEU A 332 10.15 -4.29 -1.87
C LEU A 332 11.10 -4.74 -0.74
N GLY A 333 11.74 -3.83 -0.01
CA GLY A 333 12.63 -4.19 1.09
C GLY A 333 11.94 -4.95 2.24
N ALA A 334 10.64 -4.68 2.49
CA ALA A 334 9.88 -5.35 3.54
C ALA A 334 9.61 -6.83 3.25
N THR A 335 9.73 -7.24 1.98
CA THR A 335 9.50 -8.62 1.54
C THR A 335 10.77 -9.45 1.51
N SER A 336 11.91 -8.91 1.96
CA SER A 336 13.15 -9.66 2.07
C SER A 336 13.04 -10.72 3.17
N TYR A 337 13.78 -11.82 2.97
CA TYR A 337 13.90 -12.91 3.94
C TYR A 337 15.38 -13.25 4.11
N GLU A 338 15.81 -13.51 5.34
CA GLU A 338 17.23 -13.66 5.67
C GLU A 338 17.74 -15.09 5.45
N ALA A 339 16.87 -16.10 5.60
CA ALA A 339 17.29 -17.49 5.46
C ALA A 339 17.72 -17.78 4.00
N PRO A 340 18.91 -18.38 3.79
CA PRO A 340 19.51 -18.53 2.46
C PRO A 340 18.61 -19.19 1.40
N PHE A 341 17.86 -20.23 1.78
CA PHE A 341 16.96 -20.95 0.87
C PHE A 341 15.77 -20.09 0.38
N TYR A 342 15.31 -19.15 1.21
CA TYR A 342 14.12 -18.35 0.92
C TYR A 342 14.44 -16.90 0.52
N ALA A 343 15.70 -16.48 0.64
CA ALA A 343 16.13 -15.11 0.36
C ALA A 343 15.73 -14.64 -1.05
N THR A 344 15.89 -15.52 -2.05
CA THR A 344 15.52 -15.27 -3.45
C THR A 344 14.01 -15.11 -3.64
N TYR A 345 13.18 -15.74 -2.81
CA TYR A 345 11.72 -15.74 -2.95
C TYR A 345 11.04 -14.70 -2.06
N GLY A 346 11.71 -14.28 -1.00
CA GLY A 346 11.19 -13.35 -0.02
C GLY A 346 10.00 -13.88 0.77
N ARG A 347 9.23 -12.96 1.36
CA ARG A 347 8.06 -13.24 2.19
C ARG A 347 6.96 -12.21 2.01
N VAL A 348 5.76 -12.55 2.45
CA VAL A 348 4.72 -11.56 2.77
C VAL A 348 4.97 -11.07 4.20
N PRO A 349 5.15 -9.76 4.45
CA PRO A 349 5.35 -9.24 5.79
C PRO A 349 4.06 -9.38 6.60
N SER A 350 4.20 -9.54 7.92
CA SER A 350 3.09 -9.71 8.86
C SER A 350 2.38 -8.37 9.18
N PHE A 351 2.13 -7.55 8.16
CA PHE A 351 1.31 -6.36 8.25
C PHE A 351 -0.10 -6.74 7.81
N GLU A 352 -1.10 -6.52 8.69
CA GLU A 352 -2.49 -6.86 8.41
C GLU A 352 -2.98 -6.28 7.08
N GLU A 353 -2.66 -5.02 6.81
CA GLU A 353 -2.97 -4.35 5.54
C GLU A 353 -2.39 -5.09 4.33
N THR A 354 -1.12 -5.50 4.38
CA THR A 354 -0.43 -6.17 3.28
C THR A 354 -0.94 -7.59 3.06
N VAL A 355 -1.21 -8.33 4.13
CA VAL A 355 -1.82 -9.67 4.04
C VAL A 355 -3.21 -9.56 3.39
N ASN A 356 -4.04 -8.63 3.84
CA ASN A 356 -5.36 -8.38 3.27
C ASN A 356 -5.27 -7.95 1.80
N TYR A 357 -4.29 -7.11 1.45
CA TYR A 357 -4.05 -6.67 0.08
C TYR A 357 -3.73 -7.84 -0.87
N VAL A 358 -2.77 -8.70 -0.49
CA VAL A 358 -2.41 -9.89 -1.30
C VAL A 358 -3.59 -10.84 -1.45
N SER A 359 -4.33 -11.10 -0.36
CA SER A 359 -5.52 -11.96 -0.39
C SER A 359 -6.60 -11.44 -1.33
N LYS A 360 -6.89 -10.13 -1.31
CA LYS A 360 -7.87 -9.52 -2.24
C LYS A 360 -7.46 -9.73 -3.70
N ILE A 361 -6.20 -9.51 -4.02
CA ILE A 361 -5.70 -9.62 -5.40
C ILE A 361 -5.75 -11.06 -5.89
N ALA A 362 -5.42 -12.03 -5.04
CA ALA A 362 -5.56 -13.45 -5.38
C ALA A 362 -7.01 -13.79 -5.76
N ILE A 363 -7.99 -13.31 -4.99
CA ILE A 363 -9.43 -13.50 -5.26
C ILE A 363 -9.82 -12.80 -6.56
N HIS A 364 -9.42 -11.55 -6.75
CA HIS A 364 -9.71 -10.80 -7.98
C HIS A 364 -9.14 -11.51 -9.21
N TYR A 365 -7.87 -11.90 -9.17
CA TYR A 365 -7.20 -12.63 -10.24
C TYR A 365 -7.96 -13.91 -10.60
N HIS A 366 -8.31 -14.72 -9.61
CA HIS A 366 -9.05 -15.96 -9.84
C HIS A 366 -10.39 -15.69 -10.54
N GLY A 367 -11.15 -14.71 -10.04
CA GLY A 367 -12.45 -14.34 -10.61
C GLY A 367 -12.36 -13.79 -12.04
N ILE A 368 -11.31 -13.02 -12.35
CA ILE A 368 -11.02 -12.46 -13.67
C ILE A 368 -10.59 -13.57 -14.64
N ARG A 369 -9.62 -14.41 -14.26
CA ARG A 369 -9.13 -15.50 -15.12
C ARG A 369 -10.22 -16.52 -15.42
N ALA A 370 -11.07 -16.86 -14.46
CA ALA A 370 -12.18 -17.78 -14.68
C ALA A 370 -13.13 -17.29 -15.79
N ARG A 371 -13.42 -15.98 -15.84
CA ARG A 371 -14.26 -15.33 -16.87
C ARG A 371 -13.55 -15.06 -18.20
N LEU A 372 -12.21 -15.06 -18.19
CA LEU A 372 -11.43 -14.86 -19.40
C LEU A 372 -11.34 -16.15 -20.24
N HIS A 373 -11.50 -17.31 -19.60
CA HIS A 373 -11.33 -18.66 -20.18
C HIS A 373 -12.61 -19.51 -20.21
N GLY A 374 -13.65 -19.12 -19.46
CA GLY A 374 -15.00 -19.70 -19.55
C GLY A 374 -15.93 -18.74 -20.27
#